data_AF-A0AA36CC77-F1
#
_entry.id   AF-A0AA36CC77-F1
#
_cell.length_a   1.000
_cell.length_b   1.000
_cell.length_c   1.000
_cell.angle_alpha   90.00
_cell.angle_beta   90.00
_cell.angle_gamma   90.00
#
_symmetry.space_group_name_H-M   'P 1'
#
loop_
_entity.id
_entity.type
_entity.pdbx_description
1 polymer ?
#
loop_
_entity_poly.entity_id
_entity_poly.type
_entity_poly.pdbx_seq_one_letter_code
_entity_poly.pdbx_strand_id
1 'polypeptide(L)' 'MAIGPILPYLIKPLYYYLAIQVYLEGYLNIPPEKLNTFKGTVRLLFQPETDTHAFYLNYDMMEIQNSEGIYWINL' A
#
# COMPACT_ATOMS: atom_id res chain seq x y z
N MET A 1 -11.85 11.36 22.64
CA MET A 1 -11.46 10.46 21.54
C MET A 1 -11.20 11.32 20.32
N ALA A 2 -9.94 11.47 19.91
CA ALA A 2 -9.63 12.17 18.67
C ALA A 2 -9.96 11.23 17.51
N ILE A 3 -10.93 11.60 16.69
CA ILE A 3 -11.23 10.92 15.44
C ILE A 3 -10.09 11.31 14.51
N GLY A 4 -9.24 10.35 14.12
CA GLY A 4 -8.18 10.60 13.15
C GLY A 4 -8.75 11.13 11.82
N PRO A 5 -7.93 11.72 10.95
CA PRO A 5 -8.40 12.23 9.67
C PRO A 5 -9.10 11.11 8.88
N ILE A 6 -10.34 11.37 8.47
CA ILE A 6 -11.15 10.46 7.67
C ILE A 6 -10.68 10.57 6.22
N LEU A 7 -10.38 9.43 5.58
CA LEU A 7 -10.04 9.42 4.17
C LEU A 7 -11.25 9.90 3.34
N PRO A 8 -11.03 10.70 2.29
CA PRO A 8 -12.11 11.12 1.41
C PRO A 8 -12.68 9.90 0.68
N TYR A 9 -14.00 9.79 0.61
CA TYR A 9 -14.74 8.71 -0.06
C TYR A 9 -14.68 8.85 -1.59
N LEU A 10 -13.46 8.83 -2.17
CA LEU A 10 -13.24 9.02 -3.61
C LEU A 10 -13.07 7.69 -4.35
N ILE A 11 -12.70 6.64 -3.63
CA ILE A 11 -12.47 5.32 -4.20
C ILE A 11 -13.13 4.23 -3.37
N LYS A 12 -13.73 3.27 -4.05
CA LYS A 12 -14.20 2.02 -3.49
C LYS A 12 -13.18 0.92 -3.76
N PRO A 13 -12.51 0.37 -2.75
CA PRO A 13 -11.58 -0.73 -2.96
C PRO A 13 -12.35 -1.99 -3.37
N LEU A 14 -11.86 -2.68 -4.40
CA LEU A 14 -12.44 -3.92 -4.92
C LEU A 14 -11.61 -5.13 -4.51
N TYR A 15 -10.29 -5.02 -4.60
CA TYR A 15 -9.39 -6.13 -4.33
C TYR A 15 -8.00 -5.64 -3.90
N TYR A 16 -7.41 -6.37 -2.94
CA TYR A 16 -6.04 -6.17 -2.48
C TYR A 16 -5.22 -7.42 -2.78
N TYR A 17 -4.10 -7.24 -3.46
CA TYR A 17 -3.04 -8.22 -3.52
C TYR A 17 -1.89 -7.76 -2.63
N LEU A 18 -1.45 -8.64 -1.74
CA LEU A 18 -0.38 -8.39 -0.79
C LEU A 18 0.68 -9.48 -0.92
N ALA A 19 1.90 -9.09 -1.23
CA ALA A 19 3.07 -9.95 -1.17
C ALA A 19 4.08 -9.35 -0.19
N ILE A 20 4.46 -10.12 0.83
CA ILE A 20 5.41 -9.68 1.87
C ILE A 20 6.52 -10.72 1.99
N GLN A 21 7.76 -10.23 2.02
CA GLN A 21 8.94 -10.97 2.41
C GLN A 21 9.45 -10.40 3.73
N VAL A 22 9.47 -11.23 4.77
CA VAL A 22 9.91 -10.85 6.12
C VAL A 22 11.34 -11.35 6.32
N TYR A 23 12.17 -10.56 7.00
CA TYR A 23 13.55 -10.88 7.32
C TYR A 23 13.67 -11.09 8.83
N LEU A 24 13.53 -12.34 9.27
CA LEU A 24 13.55 -12.72 10.69
C LEU A 24 14.87 -13.40 11.06
N GLU A 25 15.23 -13.32 12.33
CA GLU A 25 16.34 -14.08 12.90
C GLU A 25 16.13 -15.60 12.70
N GLY A 26 17.21 -16.34 12.43
CA GLY A 26 17.16 -17.79 12.17
C GLY A 26 17.09 -18.19 10.69
N TYR A 27 16.91 -17.25 9.76
CA TYR A 27 17.03 -17.50 8.32
C TYR A 27 18.45 -17.15 7.81
N LEU A 28 19.01 -17.99 6.93
CA LEU A 28 20.41 -17.89 6.48
C LEU A 28 20.70 -16.61 5.67
N ASN A 29 21.83 -15.96 6.00
CA ASN A 29 22.46 -14.85 5.25
C ASN A 29 21.60 -13.59 5.03
N ILE A 30 20.93 -13.10 6.08
CA ILE A 30 20.29 -11.78 6.06
C ILE A 30 21.34 -10.70 6.36
N PRO A 31 21.52 -9.69 5.49
CA PRO A 31 22.35 -8.53 5.81
C PRO A 31 21.87 -7.83 7.11
N PRO A 32 22.78 -7.40 8.01
CA PRO A 32 22.39 -6.84 9.31
C PRO A 32 21.38 -5.69 9.24
N GLU A 33 21.47 -4.86 8.20
CA GLU A 33 20.57 -3.72 7.95
C GLU A 33 19.14 -4.13 7.58
N LYS A 34 18.91 -5.40 7.25
CA LYS A 34 17.59 -5.95 6.92
C LYS A 34 17.00 -6.80 8.04
N LEU A 35 17.75 -7.11 9.09
CA LEU A 35 17.24 -7.93 10.18
C LEU A 35 16.04 -7.26 10.86
N ASN A 36 14.96 -8.01 11.10
CA ASN A 36 13.69 -7.52 11.67
C ASN A 36 12.99 -6.47 10.80
N THR A 37 13.24 -6.49 9.49
CA THR A 37 12.52 -5.65 8.51
C THR A 37 11.62 -6.50 7.63
N PHE A 38 10.81 -5.84 6.81
CA PHE A 38 10.07 -6.49 5.74
C PHE A 38 10.18 -5.68 4.45
N LYS A 39 10.02 -6.38 3.32
CA LYS A 39 9.81 -5.77 2.02
C LYS A 39 8.55 -6.36 1.42
N GLY A 40 7.73 -5.54 0.79
CA GLY A 40 6.50 -6.02 0.19
C GLY A 40 6.03 -5.23 -1.02
N THR A 41 4.97 -5.73 -1.62
CA THR A 41 4.23 -5.06 -2.69
C THR A 41 2.75 -5.17 -2.37
N VAL A 42 2.08 -4.02 -2.45
CA VAL A 42 0.61 -3.92 -2.39
C VAL A 42 0.14 -3.56 -3.79
N ARG A 43 -0.86 -4.27 -4.30
CA ARG A 43 -1.63 -3.83 -5.48
C ARG A 43 -3.07 -3.67 -5.05
N LEU A 44 -3.62 -2.50 -5.32
CA LEU A 44 -5.00 -2.16 -5.02
C LEU A 44 -5.76 -2.01 -6.34
N LEU A 45 -6.79 -2.84 -6.53
CA LEU A 45 -7.81 -2.60 -7.52
C LEU A 45 -8.95 -1.83 -6.85
N PHE A 46 -9.33 -0.69 -7.41
CA PHE A 46 -10.37 0.16 -6.87
C PHE A 46 -11.23 0.75 -8.00
N GLN A 47 -12.42 1.16 -7.64
CA GLN A 47 -13.35 1.89 -8.50
C GLN A 47 -13.48 3.32 -7.98
N PRO A 48 -13.14 4.35 -8.78
CA PRO A 48 -13.48 5.73 -8.43
C PRO A 48 -14.99 5.89 -8.31
N GLU A 49 -15.46 6.56 -7.26
CA GLU A 49 -16.89 6.91 -7.13
C GLU A 49 -17.23 8.23 -7.84
N THR A 50 -16.22 9.09 -8.02
CA THR A 50 -16.30 10.36 -8.76
C THR A 50 -15.04 10.56 -9.58
N ASP A 51 -15.11 11.40 -10.62
CA ASP A 51 -13.92 11.84 -11.33
C ASP A 51 -12.91 12.43 -10.35
N THR A 52 -11.69 11.91 -10.38
CA THR A 52 -10.63 12.33 -9.47
C THR A 52 -9.26 12.27 -10.14
N HIS A 53 -8.39 13.20 -9.77
CA HIS A 53 -6.99 13.24 -10.19
C HIS A 53 -6.03 12.64 -9.15
N ALA A 54 -6.54 12.31 -7.97
CA ALA A 54 -5.75 11.77 -6.87
C ALA A 54 -6.57 10.79 -6.02
N PHE A 55 -5.88 9.86 -5.38
CA PHE A 55 -6.44 8.98 -4.38
C PHE A 55 -5.55 9.00 -3.13
N TYR A 56 -6.16 8.79 -1.97
CA TYR A 56 -5.48 8.88 -0.69
C TYR A 56 -5.55 7.52 -0.01
N LEU A 57 -4.39 7.04 0.46
CA LEU A 57 -4.26 5.79 1.20
C LEU A 57 -3.57 6.06 2.53
N ASN A 58 -3.94 5.28 3.53
CA ASN A 58 -3.23 5.29 4.81
C ASN A 58 -1.98 4.42 4.73
N TYR A 59 -0.89 4.91 5.30
CA TYR A 59 0.30 4.14 5.58
C TYR A 59 0.91 4.64 6.89
N ASP A 60 1.57 3.75 7.62
CA ASP A 60 2.27 4.09 8.85
C ASP A 60 3.57 3.27 8.93
N MET A 61 4.64 3.91 9.39
CA MET A 61 5.99 3.31 9.53
C MET A 61 6.48 2.54 8.29
N MET A 62 6.14 2.99 7.09
CA MET A 62 6.54 2.38 5.80
C MET A 62 7.25 3.38 4.91
N GLU A 63 8.34 2.94 4.27
CA GLU A 63 9.00 3.66 3.18
C GLU A 63 8.48 3.17 1.82
N ILE A 64 7.86 4.07 1.05
CA ILE A 64 7.34 3.74 -0.28
C ILE A 64 8.46 3.93 -1.30
N GLN A 65 9.00 2.83 -1.81
CA GLN A 65 10.11 2.87 -2.79
C GLN A 65 9.64 3.12 -4.24
N ASN A 66 8.45 2.64 -4.61
CA ASN A 66 7.83 2.89 -5.91
C ASN A 66 6.30 2.84 -5.77
N SER A 67 5.60 3.71 -6.48
CA SER A 67 4.15 3.73 -6.62
C SER A 67 3.75 3.99 -8.06
N GLU A 68 3.01 3.05 -8.65
CA GLU A 68 2.48 3.15 -10.01
C GLU A 68 0.97 2.93 -9.98
N GLY A 69 0.21 3.83 -10.59
CA GLY A 69 -1.24 3.72 -10.74
C GLY A 69 -1.61 3.48 -12.20
N ILE A 70 -2.30 2.37 -12.49
CA ILE A 70 -2.86 2.07 -13.81
C ILE A 70 -4.37 2.19 -13.71
N TYR A 71 -4.97 3.05 -14.54
CA TYR A 71 -6.40 3.31 -14.55
C TYR A 71 -6.99 2.92 -15.89
N TRP A 72 -8.10 2.19 -15.86
CA TRP A 72 -8.92 1.94 -17.04
C TRP A 72 -10.08 2.93 -17.01
N ILE A 73 -10.06 3.90 -17.91
CA ILE A 73 -11.21 4.78 -18.16
C ILE A 73 -12.11 4.03 -19.13
N ASN A 74 -13.25 3.53 -18.66
CA ASN A 74 -14.33 3.13 -19.56
C ASN A 74 -15.05 4.41 -19.98
N LEU A 75 -14.78 4.87 -21.21
CA LEU A 75 -15.49 5.98 -21.87
C LEU A 75 -16.84 5.50 -22.40
#